data_AF-C4V8C5-F1
#
_entry.id   AF-C4V8C5-F1
#
_cell.length_a   1.000
_cell.length_b   1.000
_cell.length_c   1.000
_cell.angle_alpha   90.00
_cell.angle_beta   90.00
_cell.angle_gamma   90.00
#
_symmetry.space_group_name_H-M   'P 1'
#
loop_
_entity.id
_entity.type
_entity.pdbx_description
1 polymer ?
#
loop_
_entity_poly.entity_id
_entity_poly.type
_entity_poly.pdbx_seq_one_letter_code
_entity_poly.pdbx_strand_id
1 'polypeptide(L)'
;MIVINRNTKDIHNRYKMPPLVIKYEGKNTGIKTVLVNLDDISKSLSRKSEHILKYISYSLSLQTKSNNKYIISGRHEQPLLQNILYDFIDHFVLCYNCENPETFFILQPALKIECLACGSKSSVYEHKLNAEISKNITPPTTIYTEFISTEEECDKILTTEELYNECKNKGFSDEEIIMKILKDSEDIYDKLNFIIKKIPIKVLLGVYESYVETYKKYEKIGQFIDHLLQQGVKKNEINKFYTRPQSGKKRSVEFKKEINKYFS
;
A
#
# COMPACT_ATOMS: atom_id res chain seq x y z
N MET A 1 -24.68 -16.20 -9.77
CA MET A 1 -24.05 -14.91 -10.09
C MET A 1 -25.06 -14.06 -10.84
N ILE A 2 -25.20 -12.78 -10.50
CA ILE A 2 -26.06 -11.79 -11.13
C ILE A 2 -25.20 -10.69 -11.75
N VAL A 3 -25.72 -9.99 -12.75
CA VAL A 3 -24.99 -8.91 -13.44
C VAL A 3 -24.83 -7.70 -12.51
N ILE A 4 -23.66 -7.05 -12.54
CA ILE A 4 -23.37 -5.89 -11.67
C ILE A 4 -24.23 -4.68 -12.05
N ASN A 5 -24.31 -4.36 -13.34
CA ASN A 5 -25.18 -3.31 -13.85
C ASN A 5 -26.60 -3.88 -14.10
N ARG A 6 -27.58 -3.42 -13.29
CA ARG A 6 -28.98 -3.87 -13.37
C ARG A 6 -29.68 -3.55 -14.69
N ASN A 7 -29.17 -2.59 -15.46
CA ASN A 7 -29.73 -2.20 -16.75
C ASN A 7 -29.25 -3.09 -17.91
N THR A 8 -28.19 -3.89 -17.69
CA THR A 8 -27.66 -4.76 -18.74
C THR A 8 -28.51 -6.02 -18.89
N LYS A 9 -29.01 -6.27 -20.10
CA LYS A 9 -29.83 -7.45 -20.44
C LYS A 9 -29.01 -8.64 -20.96
N ASP A 10 -27.70 -8.47 -21.15
CA ASP A 10 -26.83 -9.52 -21.67
C ASP A 10 -26.54 -10.60 -20.62
N ILE A 11 -26.96 -11.84 -20.92
CA ILE A 11 -26.76 -13.04 -20.11
C ILE A 11 -25.27 -13.39 -19.99
N HIS A 12 -24.48 -13.05 -21.02
CA HIS A 12 -23.04 -13.32 -21.11
C HIS A 12 -22.17 -12.15 -20.62
N ASN A 13 -22.75 -11.18 -19.91
CA ASN A 13 -21.98 -10.07 -19.36
C ASN A 13 -20.78 -10.58 -18.54
N ARG A 14 -19.58 -10.08 -18.84
CA ARG A 14 -18.33 -10.41 -18.15
C ARG A 14 -18.39 -10.11 -16.65
N TYR A 15 -19.01 -9.01 -16.26
CA TYR A 15 -19.02 -8.53 -14.88
C TYR A 15 -20.24 -9.05 -14.13
N LYS A 16 -19.99 -9.94 -13.17
CA LYS A 16 -21.03 -10.56 -12.33
C LYS A 16 -20.59 -10.58 -10.86
N MET A 17 -21.55 -10.57 -9.96
CA MET A 17 -21.36 -10.72 -8.51
C MET A 17 -22.30 -11.79 -7.95
N PRO A 18 -22.04 -12.40 -6.79
CA PRO A 18 -23.02 -13.25 -6.13
C PRO A 18 -24.19 -12.40 -5.59
N PRO A 19 -25.44 -12.91 -5.60
CA PRO A 19 -26.55 -12.23 -4.95
C PRO A 19 -26.33 -12.12 -3.44
N LEU A 20 -26.84 -11.07 -2.81
CA LEU A 20 -26.71 -10.86 -1.37
C LEU A 20 -27.42 -11.96 -0.57
N VAL A 21 -26.66 -12.62 0.31
CA VAL A 21 -27.17 -13.66 1.22
C VAL A 21 -27.25 -13.09 2.63
N ILE A 22 -28.45 -13.19 3.21
CA ILE A 22 -28.72 -12.70 4.56
C ILE A 22 -29.09 -13.83 5.51
N LYS A 23 -28.79 -13.64 6.79
CA LYS A 23 -29.21 -14.51 7.88
C LYS A 23 -29.75 -13.68 9.03
N TYR A 24 -30.87 -14.08 9.61
CA TYR A 24 -31.38 -13.45 10.82
C TYR A 24 -30.72 -14.07 12.05
N GLU A 25 -30.20 -13.23 12.94
CA GLU A 25 -29.71 -13.62 14.28
C GLU A 25 -30.53 -12.88 15.34
N GLY A 26 -30.86 -13.55 16.46
CA GLY A 26 -31.65 -12.97 17.56
C GLY A 26 -33.13 -13.36 17.56
N LYS A 27 -33.84 -12.99 18.63
CA LYS A 27 -35.29 -13.26 18.82
C LYS A 27 -36.00 -11.98 19.27
N ASN A 28 -37.29 -11.87 18.96
CA ASN A 28 -38.19 -10.78 19.38
C ASN A 28 -37.63 -9.38 19.08
N THR A 29 -37.37 -8.58 20.12
CA THR A 29 -36.91 -7.18 20.05
C THR A 29 -35.43 -7.03 19.71
N GLY A 30 -34.68 -8.14 19.59
CA GLY A 30 -33.24 -8.16 19.32
C GLY A 30 -32.84 -8.78 17.98
N ILE A 31 -33.76 -8.88 17.01
CA ILE A 31 -33.46 -9.44 15.69
C ILE A 31 -32.48 -8.53 14.95
N LYS A 32 -31.46 -9.14 14.36
CA LYS A 32 -30.43 -8.51 13.55
C LYS A 32 -30.31 -9.26 12.24
N THR A 33 -29.97 -8.53 11.20
CA THR A 33 -29.71 -9.08 9.87
C THR A 33 -28.22 -9.13 9.63
N VAL A 34 -27.70 -10.32 9.35
CA VAL A 34 -26.28 -10.58 9.08
C VAL A 34 -26.08 -10.76 7.58
N LEU A 35 -25.16 -10.00 7.00
CA LEU A 35 -24.75 -10.14 5.60
C LEU A 35 -23.62 -11.17 5.53
N VAL A 36 -23.92 -12.34 4.97
CA VAL A 36 -23.03 -13.51 5.06
C VAL A 36 -21.90 -13.45 4.03
N ASN A 37 -22.21 -13.08 2.79
CA ASN A 37 -21.29 -13.11 1.65
C ASN A 37 -20.82 -11.72 1.20
N LEU A 38 -20.82 -10.74 2.11
CA LEU A 38 -20.47 -9.36 1.76
C LEU A 38 -19.03 -9.25 1.25
N ASP A 39 -18.10 -10.09 1.73
CA ASP A 39 -16.71 -10.12 1.27
C ASP A 39 -16.55 -10.62 -0.16
N ASP A 40 -17.40 -11.56 -0.59
CA ASP A 40 -17.34 -12.07 -1.97
C ASP A 40 -17.91 -11.03 -2.96
N ILE A 41 -18.95 -10.31 -2.52
CA ILE A 41 -19.52 -9.18 -3.26
C ILE A 41 -18.49 -8.06 -3.35
N SER A 42 -17.85 -7.70 -2.23
CA SER A 42 -16.90 -6.60 -2.18
C SER A 42 -15.68 -6.83 -3.08
N LYS A 43 -15.18 -8.08 -3.12
CA LYS A 43 -14.16 -8.53 -4.10
C LYS A 43 -14.63 -8.39 -5.54
N SER A 44 -15.87 -8.79 -5.84
CA SER A 44 -16.43 -8.69 -7.20
C SER A 44 -16.60 -7.23 -7.66
N LEU A 45 -16.80 -6.30 -6.72
CA LEU A 45 -16.97 -4.86 -6.98
C LEU A 45 -15.66 -4.06 -6.84
N SER A 46 -14.55 -4.68 -6.45
CA SER A 46 -13.30 -4.00 -6.12
C SER A 46 -13.50 -2.84 -5.13
N ARG A 47 -14.28 -3.09 -4.07
CA ARG A 47 -14.57 -2.12 -2.99
C ARG A 47 -14.37 -2.77 -1.63
N LYS A 48 -14.09 -1.96 -0.59
CA LYS A 48 -14.01 -2.48 0.78
C LYS A 48 -15.42 -2.85 1.27
N SER A 49 -15.55 -4.03 1.90
CA SER A 49 -16.81 -4.50 2.50
C SER A 49 -17.40 -3.49 3.49
N GLU A 50 -16.53 -2.78 4.22
CA GLU A 50 -16.92 -1.72 5.15
C GLU A 50 -17.66 -0.56 4.50
N HIS A 51 -17.27 -0.16 3.27
CA HIS A 51 -17.93 0.92 2.55
C HIS A 51 -19.35 0.54 2.16
N ILE A 52 -19.55 -0.71 1.72
CA ILE A 52 -20.87 -1.25 1.38
C ILE A 52 -21.76 -1.32 2.64
N LEU A 53 -21.23 -1.87 3.74
CA LEU A 53 -21.97 -1.96 5.00
C LEU A 53 -22.37 -0.57 5.51
N LYS A 54 -21.45 0.40 5.42
CA LYS A 54 -21.70 1.78 5.86
C LYS A 54 -22.69 2.51 4.94
N TYR A 55 -22.70 2.23 3.65
CA TYR A 55 -23.73 2.74 2.75
C TYR A 55 -25.11 2.26 3.18
N ILE A 56 -25.28 0.94 3.37
CA ILE A 56 -26.54 0.34 3.82
C ILE A 56 -26.98 0.93 5.19
N SER A 57 -26.03 1.14 6.10
CA SER A 57 -26.25 1.82 7.39
C SER A 57 -26.88 3.21 7.20
N TYR A 58 -26.36 4.02 6.27
CA TYR A 58 -26.89 5.35 6.00
C TYR A 58 -28.26 5.31 5.31
N SER A 59 -28.45 4.43 4.32
CA SER A 59 -29.73 4.31 3.59
C SER A 59 -30.88 3.90 4.51
N LEU A 60 -30.61 3.06 5.52
CA LEU A 60 -31.61 2.62 6.49
C LEU A 60 -31.63 3.46 7.78
N SER A 61 -30.69 4.40 7.95
CA SER A 61 -30.48 5.16 9.19
C SER A 61 -30.27 4.29 10.44
N LEU A 62 -29.47 3.22 10.30
CA LEU A 62 -29.26 2.21 11.34
C LEU A 62 -27.82 2.14 11.83
N GLN A 63 -27.64 1.72 13.08
CA GLN A 63 -26.32 1.38 13.60
C GLN A 63 -25.86 0.02 13.08
N THR A 64 -24.60 -0.03 12.64
CA THR A 64 -23.91 -1.24 12.18
C THR A 64 -22.74 -1.58 13.08
N LYS A 65 -22.42 -2.87 13.19
CA LYS A 65 -21.22 -3.38 13.87
C LYS A 65 -20.42 -4.26 12.90
N SER A 66 -19.11 -4.07 12.88
CA SER A 66 -18.15 -4.80 12.05
C SER A 66 -17.11 -5.47 12.94
N ASN A 67 -17.50 -6.51 13.68
CA ASN A 67 -16.59 -7.31 14.51
C ASN A 67 -16.58 -8.74 13.97
N ASN A 68 -15.78 -9.00 12.92
CA ASN A 68 -15.70 -10.26 12.15
C ASN A 68 -16.98 -10.71 11.43
N LYS A 69 -18.11 -10.03 11.65
CA LYS A 69 -19.38 -10.23 10.95
C LYS A 69 -19.96 -8.88 10.55
N TYR A 70 -20.68 -8.85 9.44
CA TYR A 70 -21.40 -7.66 8.95
C TYR A 70 -22.84 -7.68 9.44
N ILE A 71 -23.13 -6.92 10.50
CA ILE A 71 -24.42 -6.99 11.19
C ILE A 71 -25.15 -5.64 11.13
N ILE A 72 -26.42 -5.68 10.76
CA ILE A 72 -27.36 -4.56 10.73
C ILE A 72 -28.48 -4.82 11.75
N SER A 73 -28.90 -3.77 12.44
CA SER A 73 -29.97 -3.84 13.44
C SER A 73 -31.34 -4.00 12.78
N GLY A 74 -32.22 -4.83 13.34
CA GLY A 74 -33.56 -5.06 12.79
C GLY A 74 -33.65 -6.18 11.75
N ARG A 75 -34.88 -6.44 11.31
CA ARG A 75 -35.21 -7.47 10.32
C ARG A 75 -35.38 -6.82 8.95
N HIS A 76 -34.46 -7.09 8.04
CA HIS A 76 -34.46 -6.55 6.68
C HIS A 76 -34.51 -7.67 5.66
N GLU A 77 -35.38 -7.54 4.68
CA GLU A 77 -35.53 -8.55 3.64
C GLU A 77 -34.42 -8.45 2.59
N GLN A 78 -34.08 -9.60 2.01
CA GLN A 78 -33.00 -9.71 1.03
C GLN A 78 -33.23 -8.84 -0.23
N PRO A 79 -34.44 -8.76 -0.81
CA PRO A 79 -34.69 -7.91 -1.98
C PRO A 79 -34.47 -6.41 -1.70
N LEU A 80 -34.89 -5.93 -0.52
CA LEU A 80 -34.67 -4.55 -0.11
C LEU A 80 -33.17 -4.21 -0.04
N LEU A 81 -32.40 -5.07 0.65
CA LEU A 81 -30.96 -4.87 0.80
C LEU A 81 -30.21 -5.02 -0.54
N GLN A 82 -30.68 -5.90 -1.42
CA GLN A 82 -30.15 -6.05 -2.77
C GLN A 82 -30.38 -4.80 -3.62
N ASN A 83 -31.54 -4.15 -3.49
CA ASN A 83 -31.82 -2.89 -4.18
C ASN A 83 -30.92 -1.75 -3.69
N ILE A 84 -30.74 -1.63 -2.37
CA ILE A 84 -29.80 -0.65 -1.79
C ILE A 84 -28.37 -0.91 -2.26
N LEU A 85 -27.97 -2.18 -2.39
CA LEU A 85 -26.67 -2.56 -2.95
C LEU A 85 -26.53 -2.13 -4.43
N TYR A 86 -27.58 -2.26 -5.23
CA TYR A 86 -27.56 -1.73 -6.60
C TYR A 86 -27.45 -0.22 -6.64
N ASP A 87 -28.13 0.50 -5.74
CA ASP A 87 -27.99 1.95 -5.66
C ASP A 87 -26.55 2.33 -5.23
N PHE A 88 -25.92 1.55 -4.35
CA PHE A 88 -24.48 1.71 -4.09
C PHE A 88 -23.63 1.53 -5.34
N ILE A 89 -23.90 0.49 -6.14
CA ILE A 89 -23.16 0.19 -7.38
C ILE A 89 -23.28 1.35 -8.37
N ASP A 90 -24.51 1.85 -8.58
CA ASP A 90 -24.79 2.94 -9.52
C ASP A 90 -24.04 4.23 -9.13
N HIS A 91 -23.91 4.52 -7.83
CA HIS A 91 -23.28 5.75 -7.36
C HIS A 91 -21.77 5.63 -7.07
N PHE A 92 -21.25 4.46 -6.71
CA PHE A 92 -19.88 4.30 -6.17
C PHE A 92 -19.01 3.27 -6.91
N VAL A 93 -19.57 2.55 -7.88
CA VAL A 93 -18.84 1.51 -8.64
C VAL A 93 -18.87 1.79 -10.13
N LEU A 94 -20.02 2.04 -10.73
CA LEU A 94 -20.12 2.25 -12.17
C LEU A 94 -19.50 3.59 -12.58
N CYS A 95 -18.82 3.59 -13.72
CA CYS A 95 -18.39 4.81 -14.37
C CYS A 95 -19.60 5.60 -14.88
N TYR A 96 -19.70 6.89 -14.56
CA TYR A 96 -20.79 7.75 -15.04
C TYR A 96 -20.77 8.01 -16.55
N ASN A 97 -19.70 7.64 -17.27
CA ASN A 97 -19.58 7.84 -18.70
C ASN A 97 -19.86 6.56 -19.51
N CYS A 98 -19.23 5.44 -19.15
CA CYS A 98 -19.33 4.18 -19.91
C CYS A 98 -19.96 3.02 -19.13
N GLU A 99 -20.46 3.25 -17.91
CA GLU A 99 -21.08 2.24 -17.04
C GLU A 99 -20.20 1.01 -16.73
N ASN A 100 -18.88 1.10 -16.95
CA ASN A 100 -17.95 0.02 -16.61
C ASN A 100 -17.73 -0.02 -15.08
N PRO A 101 -17.80 -1.19 -14.42
CA PRO A 101 -17.57 -1.31 -12.98
C PRO A 101 -16.09 -1.25 -12.57
N GLU A 102 -15.15 -1.36 -13.51
CA GLU A 102 -13.72 -1.24 -13.21
C GLU A 102 -13.33 0.23 -13.02
N THR A 103 -13.53 0.70 -11.81
CA THR A 103 -13.23 2.07 -11.40
C THR A 103 -12.52 2.09 -10.05
N PHE A 104 -11.84 3.19 -9.74
CA PHE A 104 -11.19 3.40 -8.45
C PHE A 104 -11.38 4.83 -7.98
N PHE A 105 -11.24 5.02 -6.66
CA PHE A 105 -11.36 6.35 -6.06
C PHE A 105 -10.01 7.07 -6.06
N ILE A 106 -10.05 8.36 -6.36
CA ILE A 106 -8.89 9.24 -6.30
C ILE A 106 -9.22 10.46 -5.45
N LEU A 107 -8.23 10.98 -4.73
CA LEU A 107 -8.37 12.20 -3.96
C LEU A 107 -7.60 13.33 -4.66
N GLN A 108 -8.32 14.21 -5.36
CA GLN A 108 -7.75 15.35 -6.08
C GLN A 108 -8.70 16.55 -6.06
N PRO A 109 -8.33 17.65 -5.40
CA PRO A 109 -8.67 18.03 -4.00
C PRO A 109 -9.99 17.51 -3.38
N ALA A 110 -10.90 16.94 -4.16
CA ALA A 110 -12.10 16.27 -3.70
C ALA A 110 -12.10 14.79 -4.13
N LEU A 111 -13.01 13.99 -3.58
CA LEU A 111 -13.18 12.59 -3.94
C LEU A 111 -13.74 12.47 -5.36
N LYS A 112 -13.00 11.77 -6.23
CA LYS A 112 -13.40 11.48 -7.61
C LYS A 112 -13.33 9.97 -7.87
N ILE A 113 -14.06 9.54 -8.90
CA ILE A 113 -13.99 8.20 -9.45
C ILE A 113 -13.31 8.26 -10.81
N GLU A 114 -12.34 7.37 -11.03
CA GLU A 114 -11.59 7.22 -12.28
C GLU A 114 -11.88 5.84 -12.86
N CYS A 115 -12.15 5.78 -14.16
CA CYS A 115 -12.45 4.54 -14.86
C CYS A 115 -11.23 3.98 -15.60
N LEU A 116 -10.95 2.69 -15.43
CA LEU A 116 -9.84 2.00 -16.11
C LEU A 116 -10.10 1.77 -17.60
N ALA A 117 -11.37 1.71 -18.03
CA ALA A 117 -11.70 1.45 -19.43
C ALA A 117 -11.68 2.71 -20.31
N CYS A 118 -12.22 3.83 -19.82
CA CYS A 118 -12.34 5.06 -20.62
C CYS A 118 -11.47 6.22 -20.12
N GLY A 119 -10.82 6.09 -18.97
CA GLY A 119 -9.98 7.14 -18.39
C GLY A 119 -10.72 8.37 -17.85
N SER A 120 -12.06 8.39 -17.89
CA SER A 120 -12.84 9.53 -17.41
C SER A 120 -12.69 9.69 -15.89
N LYS A 121 -12.49 10.93 -15.46
CA LYS A 121 -12.47 11.33 -14.04
C LYS A 121 -13.71 12.15 -13.73
N SER A 122 -14.51 11.68 -12.80
CA SER A 122 -15.78 12.32 -12.44
C SER A 122 -15.89 12.52 -10.95
N SER A 123 -16.57 13.58 -10.52
CA SER A 123 -16.88 13.78 -9.10
C SER A 123 -17.83 12.69 -8.62
N VAL A 124 -17.54 12.12 -7.45
CA VAL A 124 -18.42 11.10 -6.84
C VAL A 124 -19.72 11.77 -6.37
N TYR A 125 -20.82 11.03 -6.48
CA TYR A 125 -22.13 11.42 -5.91
C TYR A 125 -22.00 11.93 -4.47
N GLU A 126 -22.65 13.06 -4.18
CA GLU A 126 -22.55 13.70 -2.86
C GLU A 126 -23.28 12.88 -1.80
N HIS A 127 -22.52 12.24 -0.90
CA HIS A 127 -23.08 11.39 0.14
C HIS A 127 -22.22 11.38 1.39
N LYS A 128 -22.83 11.09 2.55
CA LYS A 128 -22.15 10.96 3.85
C LYS A 128 -21.00 9.94 3.83
N LEU A 129 -21.09 8.94 2.95
CA LEU A 129 -20.06 7.93 2.75
C LEU A 129 -18.73 8.51 2.23
N ASN A 130 -18.75 9.62 1.49
CA ASN A 130 -17.56 10.21 0.88
C ASN A 130 -16.48 10.52 1.91
N ALA A 131 -16.88 10.99 3.10
CA ALA A 131 -15.95 11.26 4.19
C ALA A 131 -15.23 10.00 4.69
N GLU A 132 -15.92 8.86 4.76
CA GLU A 132 -15.33 7.58 5.18
C GLU A 132 -14.45 6.98 4.07
N ILE A 133 -14.83 7.15 2.80
CA ILE A 133 -14.01 6.73 1.66
C ILE A 133 -12.70 7.54 1.64
N SER A 134 -12.77 8.87 1.78
CA SER A 134 -11.60 9.75 1.74
C SER A 134 -10.55 9.44 2.82
N LYS A 135 -10.97 9.04 4.03
CA LYS A 135 -10.03 8.61 5.10
C LYS A 135 -9.25 7.35 4.75
N ASN A 136 -9.81 6.52 3.89
CA ASN A 136 -9.28 5.21 3.51
C ASN A 136 -8.40 5.27 2.25
N ILE A 137 -8.30 6.43 1.60
CA ILE A 137 -7.49 6.65 0.39
C ILE A 137 -6.16 7.28 0.82
N THR A 138 -5.06 6.66 0.44
CA THR A 138 -3.73 7.27 0.55
C THR A 138 -3.52 8.27 -0.60
N PRO A 139 -3.13 9.52 -0.33
CA PRO A 139 -2.86 10.50 -1.39
C PRO A 139 -1.53 10.22 -2.13
N PRO A 140 -1.43 10.41 -3.46
CA PRO A 140 -2.45 10.29 -4.49
C PRO A 140 -2.18 9.01 -5.30
N THR A 141 -2.47 7.83 -4.75
CA THR A 141 -2.23 6.60 -5.52
C THR A 141 -3.45 6.29 -6.40
N THR A 142 -3.43 6.75 -7.65
CA THR A 142 -4.24 6.08 -8.67
C THR A 142 -3.73 4.65 -8.81
N ILE A 143 -4.58 3.70 -9.23
CA ILE A 143 -4.09 2.37 -9.61
C ILE A 143 -2.97 2.52 -10.65
N TYR A 144 -3.06 3.50 -11.55
CA TYR A 144 -1.95 3.87 -12.44
C TYR A 144 -0.66 4.23 -11.72
N THR A 145 -0.65 4.92 -10.59
CA THR A 145 0.60 5.15 -9.84
C THR A 145 1.14 3.91 -9.12
N GLU A 146 0.29 2.94 -8.74
CA GLU A 146 0.74 1.66 -8.20
C GLU A 146 1.33 0.76 -9.30
N PHE A 147 0.70 0.78 -10.49
CA PHE A 147 1.21 0.11 -11.69
C PHE A 147 2.42 0.82 -12.31
N ILE A 148 2.50 2.16 -12.26
CA ILE A 148 3.73 2.90 -12.58
C ILE A 148 4.82 2.54 -11.57
N SER A 149 4.51 2.37 -10.29
CA SER A 149 5.50 1.91 -9.31
C SER A 149 5.87 0.42 -9.43
N THR A 150 5.16 -0.39 -10.21
CA THR A 150 5.45 -1.84 -10.34
C THR A 150 5.83 -2.28 -11.76
N GLU A 151 5.46 -1.53 -12.79
CA GLU A 151 5.79 -1.77 -14.21
C GLU A 151 6.66 -0.65 -14.81
N GLU A 152 6.59 0.62 -14.38
CA GLU A 152 7.55 1.65 -14.83
C GLU A 152 8.85 1.71 -13.99
N GLU A 153 8.90 1.09 -12.81
CA GLU A 153 10.17 0.94 -12.06
C GLU A 153 11.15 -0.04 -12.72
N CYS A 154 10.74 -0.78 -13.77
CA CYS A 154 11.65 -1.62 -14.52
C CYS A 154 12.39 -0.91 -15.67
N ASP A 155 12.08 0.35 -16.03
CA ASP A 155 12.80 1.01 -17.15
C ASP A 155 13.01 2.53 -17.04
N LYS A 156 12.66 3.19 -15.94
CA LYS A 156 13.25 4.52 -15.62
C LYS A 156 14.44 4.31 -14.71
N ILE A 157 15.64 4.42 -15.27
CA ILE A 157 16.88 4.63 -14.50
C ILE A 157 16.73 5.96 -13.77
N LEU A 158 16.08 5.94 -12.62
CA LEU A 158 16.10 7.06 -11.69
C LEU A 158 17.50 7.09 -11.11
N THR A 159 18.25 8.14 -11.42
CA THR A 159 19.61 8.30 -10.90
C THR A 159 19.56 8.29 -9.37
N THR A 160 20.62 7.84 -8.72
CA THR A 160 20.68 7.78 -7.25
C THR A 160 20.43 9.13 -6.57
N GLU A 161 20.70 10.21 -7.30
CA GLU A 161 20.42 11.57 -6.88
C GLU A 161 18.92 11.89 -6.85
N GLU A 162 18.18 11.50 -7.90
CA GLU A 162 16.73 11.71 -7.99
C GLU A 162 16.00 10.88 -6.91
N LEU A 163 16.42 9.63 -6.70
CA LEU A 163 15.92 8.74 -5.63
C LEU A 163 16.11 9.34 -4.23
N TYR A 164 17.32 9.86 -3.96
CA TYR A 164 17.64 10.47 -2.66
C TYR A 164 16.80 11.73 -2.41
N ASN A 165 16.72 12.62 -3.40
CA ASN A 165 15.98 13.87 -3.28
C ASN A 165 14.48 13.62 -3.12
N GLU A 166 13.91 12.66 -3.84
CA GLU A 166 12.50 12.31 -3.73
C GLU A 166 12.15 11.73 -2.35
N CYS A 167 12.97 10.80 -1.84
CA CYS A 167 12.76 10.25 -0.50
C CYS A 167 12.88 11.32 0.59
N LYS A 168 13.84 12.25 0.44
CA LYS A 168 14.02 13.35 1.40
C LYS A 168 12.83 14.32 1.39
N ASN A 169 12.27 14.61 0.21
CA ASN A 169 11.05 15.41 0.07
C ASN A 169 9.82 14.73 0.69
N LYS A 170 9.77 13.39 0.69
CA LYS A 170 8.73 12.60 1.36
C LYS A 170 8.95 12.48 2.89
N GLY A 171 10.02 13.06 3.43
CA GLY A 171 10.28 13.14 4.87
C GLY A 171 11.02 11.92 5.46
N PHE A 172 11.60 11.05 4.62
CA PHE A 172 12.39 9.92 5.11
C PHE A 172 13.72 10.38 5.71
N SER A 173 14.16 9.68 6.76
CA SER A 173 15.48 9.88 7.36
C SER A 173 16.59 9.32 6.48
N ASP A 174 17.80 9.86 6.61
CA ASP A 174 18.97 9.38 5.87
C ASP A 174 19.21 7.86 6.08
N GLU A 175 18.91 7.34 7.27
CA GLU A 175 19.04 5.92 7.61
C GLU A 175 18.05 5.03 6.84
N GLU A 176 16.79 5.46 6.74
CA GLU A 176 15.73 4.75 6.01
C GLU A 176 16.03 4.72 4.51
N ILE A 177 16.53 5.83 3.96
CA ILE A 177 16.89 5.95 2.55
C ILE A 177 18.03 5.00 2.20
N ILE A 178 19.11 4.98 3.00
CA ILE A 178 20.22 4.05 2.80
C ILE A 178 19.72 2.60 2.89
N MET A 179 18.90 2.26 3.89
CA MET A 179 18.36 0.90 4.03
C MET A 179 17.50 0.47 2.85
N LYS A 180 16.74 1.39 2.23
CA LYS A 180 15.96 1.09 1.03
C LYS A 180 16.88 0.79 -0.16
N ILE A 181 17.89 1.62 -0.37
CA ILE A 181 18.86 1.47 -1.47
C ILE A 181 19.67 0.17 -1.34
N LEU A 182 20.02 -0.24 -0.13
CA LEU A 182 20.73 -1.51 0.12
C LEU A 182 19.86 -2.76 -0.11
N LYS A 183 18.52 -2.64 -0.14
CA LYS A 183 17.59 -3.75 -0.37
C LYS A 183 17.24 -3.94 -1.85
N ASP A 184 17.15 -2.86 -2.61
CA ASP A 184 16.59 -2.85 -3.98
C ASP A 184 17.59 -3.25 -5.08
N SER A 185 18.85 -3.61 -4.81
CA SER A 185 19.84 -3.74 -5.90
C SER A 185 20.89 -4.82 -5.71
N GLU A 186 21.17 -5.56 -6.78
CA GLU A 186 22.32 -6.46 -6.91
C GLU A 186 23.63 -5.66 -7.12
N ASP A 187 23.59 -4.55 -7.88
CA ASP A 187 24.71 -3.60 -8.06
C ASP A 187 24.67 -2.45 -7.04
N ILE A 188 25.06 -2.79 -5.81
CA ILE A 188 25.00 -1.92 -4.63
C ILE A 188 25.98 -0.73 -4.72
N TYR A 189 27.13 -0.91 -5.38
CA TYR A 189 28.29 -0.03 -5.21
C TYR A 189 28.21 1.26 -6.03
N ASP A 190 27.86 1.21 -7.32
CA ASP A 190 27.75 2.43 -8.13
C ASP A 190 26.70 3.42 -7.61
N LYS A 191 25.69 2.88 -6.93
CA LYS A 191 24.59 3.63 -6.32
C LYS A 191 24.98 4.36 -5.01
N LEU A 192 26.05 3.92 -4.35
CA LEU A 192 26.51 4.50 -3.08
C LEU A 192 27.38 5.75 -3.27
N ASN A 193 27.94 5.97 -4.45
CA ASN A 193 28.85 7.10 -4.75
C ASN A 193 28.27 8.47 -4.39
N PHE A 194 27.00 8.70 -4.72
CA PHE A 194 26.31 9.95 -4.40
C PHE A 194 26.06 10.10 -2.89
N ILE A 195 25.66 9.00 -2.25
CA ILE A 195 25.31 8.93 -0.83
C ILE A 195 26.54 9.24 0.04
N ILE A 196 27.69 8.67 -0.32
CA ILE A 196 28.98 8.88 0.38
C ILE A 196 29.35 10.38 0.44
N LYS A 197 28.99 11.16 -0.60
CA LYS A 197 29.27 12.60 -0.65
C LYS A 197 28.28 13.46 0.14
N LYS A 198 27.05 12.99 0.35
CA LYS A 198 25.96 13.77 0.96
C LYS A 198 25.74 13.48 2.44
N ILE A 199 26.00 12.25 2.87
CA ILE A 199 25.67 11.77 4.21
C ILE A 199 26.96 11.60 5.02
N PRO A 200 26.97 11.92 6.33
CA PRO A 200 28.12 11.63 7.18
C PRO A 200 28.48 10.15 7.12
N ILE A 201 29.76 9.85 6.85
CA ILE A 201 30.24 8.47 6.70
C ILE A 201 29.90 7.57 7.89
N LYS A 202 29.87 8.14 9.10
CA LYS A 202 29.50 7.44 10.34
C LYS A 202 28.08 6.83 10.25
N VAL A 203 27.13 7.55 9.66
CA VAL A 203 25.73 7.09 9.48
C VAL A 203 25.72 5.93 8.49
N LEU A 204 26.39 6.11 7.34
CA LEU A 204 26.48 5.08 6.31
C LEU A 204 27.09 3.77 6.84
N LEU A 205 28.20 3.86 7.58
CA LEU A 205 28.87 2.69 8.17
C LEU A 205 27.96 1.98 9.19
N GLY A 206 27.19 2.72 9.99
CA GLY A 206 26.27 2.17 10.99
C GLY A 206 25.04 1.50 10.38
N VAL A 207 24.52 2.08 9.29
CA VAL A 207 23.40 1.49 8.53
C VAL A 207 23.85 0.22 7.82
N TYR A 208 25.02 0.24 7.16
CA TYR A 208 25.58 -0.94 6.51
C TYR A 208 25.90 -2.06 7.52
N GLU A 209 26.44 -1.72 8.69
CA GLU A 209 26.61 -2.66 9.81
C GLU A 209 25.28 -3.33 10.18
N SER A 210 24.22 -2.53 10.34
CA SER A 210 22.88 -3.05 10.66
C SER A 210 22.31 -3.94 9.56
N TYR A 211 22.52 -3.58 8.28
CA TYR A 211 22.13 -4.38 7.12
C TYR A 211 22.84 -5.74 7.10
N VAL A 212 24.17 -5.74 7.23
CA VAL A 212 24.98 -6.97 7.20
C VAL A 212 24.62 -7.90 8.35
N GLU A 213 24.46 -7.38 9.57
CA GLU A 213 24.07 -8.18 10.73
C GLU A 213 22.65 -8.74 10.62
N THR A 214 21.71 -7.97 10.05
CA THR A 214 20.32 -8.40 9.86
C THR A 214 20.20 -9.50 8.80
N TYR A 215 20.89 -9.34 7.67
CA TYR A 215 20.81 -10.26 6.52
C TYR A 215 21.92 -11.31 6.49
N LYS A 216 22.82 -11.31 7.47
CA LYS A 216 23.96 -12.23 7.61
C LYS A 216 24.90 -12.26 6.39
N LYS A 217 25.05 -11.13 5.68
CA LYS A 217 25.86 -10.99 4.45
C LYS A 217 27.30 -10.53 4.75
N TYR A 218 28.00 -11.25 5.63
CA TYR A 218 29.32 -10.85 6.14
C TYR A 218 30.41 -10.83 5.04
N GLU A 219 30.27 -11.68 4.03
CA GLU A 219 31.16 -11.78 2.87
C GLU A 219 31.25 -10.48 2.05
N LYS A 220 30.22 -9.62 2.11
CA LYS A 220 30.16 -8.37 1.36
C LYS A 220 30.87 -7.19 2.06
N ILE A 221 31.39 -7.40 3.28
CA ILE A 221 32.04 -6.34 4.06
C ILE A 221 33.28 -5.80 3.33
N GLY A 222 34.15 -6.69 2.84
CA GLY A 222 35.39 -6.29 2.18
C GLY A 222 35.15 -5.44 0.93
N GLN A 223 34.27 -5.92 0.05
CA GLN A 223 33.88 -5.22 -1.19
C GLN A 223 33.34 -3.82 -0.93
N PHE A 224 32.54 -3.66 0.14
CA PHE A 224 32.04 -2.35 0.54
C PHE A 224 33.14 -1.41 1.03
N ILE A 225 34.08 -1.91 1.85
CA ILE A 225 35.18 -1.08 2.31
C ILE A 225 36.08 -0.67 1.14
N ASP A 226 36.41 -1.60 0.23
CA ASP A 226 37.19 -1.31 -0.97
C ASP A 226 36.56 -0.19 -1.80
N HIS A 227 35.24 -0.24 -1.97
CA HIS A 227 34.50 0.79 -2.69
C HIS A 227 34.54 2.16 -1.97
N LEU A 228 34.39 2.19 -0.65
CA LEU A 228 34.55 3.44 0.12
C LEU A 228 35.96 4.05 -0.03
N LEU A 229 36.99 3.21 -0.06
CA LEU A 229 38.37 3.66 -0.27
C LEU A 229 38.56 4.25 -1.67
N GLN A 230 37.98 3.63 -2.70
CA GLN A 230 37.99 4.17 -4.07
C GLN A 230 37.31 5.53 -4.18
N GLN A 231 36.30 5.79 -3.37
CA GLN A 231 35.61 7.09 -3.29
C GLN A 231 36.32 8.12 -2.38
N GLY A 232 37.53 7.81 -1.90
CA GLY A 232 38.37 8.74 -1.14
C GLY A 232 38.11 8.78 0.37
N VAL A 233 37.30 7.85 0.90
CA VAL A 233 37.14 7.71 2.36
C VAL A 233 38.45 7.17 2.95
N LYS A 234 38.94 7.78 4.04
CA LYS A 234 40.23 7.39 4.62
C LYS A 234 40.12 6.03 5.33
N LYS A 235 41.03 5.09 5.02
CA LYS A 235 41.12 3.77 5.68
C LYS A 235 41.12 3.86 7.21
N ASN A 236 41.84 4.86 7.75
CA ASN A 236 41.91 5.11 9.20
C ASN A 236 40.56 5.50 9.82
N GLU A 237 39.70 6.17 9.07
CA GLU A 237 38.38 6.61 9.54
C GLU A 237 37.42 5.43 9.66
N ILE A 238 37.40 4.57 8.64
CA ILE A 238 36.62 3.34 8.61
C ILE A 238 37.09 2.38 9.73
N ASN A 239 38.40 2.18 9.86
CA ASN A 239 38.97 1.32 10.89
C ASN A 239 38.62 1.82 12.30
N LYS A 240 38.76 3.14 12.55
CA LYS A 240 38.38 3.75 13.84
C LYS A 240 36.90 3.54 14.17
N PHE A 241 36.00 3.57 13.19
CA PHE A 241 34.57 3.37 13.42
C PHE A 241 34.24 1.95 13.90
N TYR A 242 34.81 0.94 13.23
CA TYR A 242 34.52 -0.47 13.53
C TYR A 242 35.29 -1.02 14.73
N THR A 243 36.47 -0.48 15.04
CA THR A 243 37.27 -0.89 16.21
C THR A 243 36.79 -0.26 17.52
N ARG A 244 36.18 0.93 17.47
CA ARG A 244 35.65 1.59 18.67
C ARG A 244 34.34 0.93 19.13
N PRO A 245 34.16 0.74 20.45
CA PRO A 245 32.89 0.30 21.00
C PRO A 245 31.81 1.37 20.75
N GLN A 246 30.72 0.98 20.10
CA GLN A 246 29.55 1.84 19.91
C GLN A 246 28.56 1.56 21.05
N SER A 247 28.03 2.60 21.68
CA SER A 247 27.07 2.48 22.77
C SER A 247 25.80 1.75 22.32
N GLY A 248 25.48 0.61 22.93
CA GLY A 248 24.17 -0.04 22.82
C GLY A 248 24.02 -1.17 21.80
N LYS A 249 25.05 -1.53 21.02
CA LYS A 249 24.99 -2.69 20.09
C LYS A 249 26.22 -3.57 20.21
N LYS A 250 26.03 -4.87 20.49
CA LYS A 250 27.10 -5.88 20.51
C LYS A 250 27.21 -6.51 19.12
N ARG A 251 28.31 -6.22 18.41
CA ARG A 251 28.64 -6.85 17.10
C ARG A 251 28.82 -8.35 17.23
N SER A 252 28.38 -9.09 16.22
CA SER A 252 28.58 -10.54 16.12
C SER A 252 30.06 -10.91 16.01
N VAL A 253 30.38 -12.17 16.29
CA VAL A 253 31.76 -12.68 16.21
C VAL A 253 32.22 -12.71 14.74
N GLU A 254 31.30 -13.08 13.85
CA GLU A 254 31.45 -13.17 12.40
C GLU A 254 31.77 -11.80 11.81
N PHE A 255 31.00 -10.76 12.18
CA PHE A 255 31.27 -9.39 11.73
C PHE A 255 32.67 -8.91 12.15
N LYS A 256 33.05 -9.14 13.41
CA LYS A 256 34.37 -8.76 13.92
C LYS A 256 35.49 -9.51 13.19
N LYS A 257 35.28 -10.79 12.86
CA LYS A 257 36.25 -11.62 12.14
C LYS A 257 36.54 -11.05 10.75
N GLU A 258 35.51 -10.71 9.98
CA GLU A 258 35.69 -10.15 8.64
C GLU A 258 36.29 -8.74 8.66
N ILE A 259 35.89 -7.89 9.60
CA ILE A 259 36.53 -6.57 9.80
C ILE A 259 38.01 -6.73 10.14
N ASN A 260 38.35 -7.59 11.11
CA ASN A 260 39.74 -7.81 11.49
C ASN A 260 40.54 -8.39 10.32
N LYS A 261 39.99 -9.33 9.57
CA LYS A 261 40.62 -9.92 8.39
C LYS A 261 40.95 -8.88 7.32
N TYR A 262 40.10 -7.88 7.12
CA TYR A 262 40.32 -6.82 6.14
C TYR A 262 41.37 -5.79 6.59
N PHE A 263 41.43 -5.47 7.89
CA PHE A 263 42.34 -4.45 8.43
C PHE A 263 43.65 -5.00 9.02
N SER A 264 43.80 -6.33 9.12
CA SER A 264 45.07 -7.00 9.44
C SER A 264 46.09 -6.81 8.31
#